data_AF-A0A9P7ZYJ8-F1
#
_entry.id   AF-A0A9P7ZYJ8-F1
#
_cell.length_a   1.000
_cell.length_b   1.000
_cell.length_c   1.000
_cell.angle_alpha   90.00
_cell.angle_beta   90.00
_cell.angle_gamma   90.00
#
_symmetry.space_group_name_H-M   'P 1'
#
loop_
_entity.id
_entity.type
_entity.pdbx_description
1 polymer ?
#
loop_
_entity_poly.entity_id
_entity_poly.type
_entity_poly.pdbx_seq_one_letter_code
_entity_poly.pdbx_strand_id
1 'polypeptide(L)'
;MRMKTRTRMKSGMENEHRKEETDKKAARKERPLKMGGVHFSTFLSFTLLSSLCLRLACCTLLDRRSALARPAAARIRSIATPHTSHTPHTHPHAPSHATMSALLRLTLFTKANCGLCTTAKEALTRVQAKVPFHLDQVDIYAPGQEAAQKYMFDVPVVELQGRVAMMHRIDEAKLIDILHNEKQQQQTKA
;
A
#
# COMPACT_ATOMS: atom_id res chain seq x y z
N MET A 1 -69.34 -31.38 -31.53
CA MET A 1 -67.94 -31.03 -31.85
C MET A 1 -67.16 -30.71 -30.57
N ARG A 2 -66.04 -31.40 -30.34
CA ARG A 2 -64.99 -31.04 -29.37
C ARG A 2 -64.09 -29.97 -30.01
N MET A 3 -63.65 -28.96 -29.26
CA MET A 3 -62.23 -28.59 -29.18
C MET A 3 -61.96 -27.90 -27.83
N LYS A 4 -61.18 -28.61 -27.00
CA LYS A 4 -60.61 -28.18 -25.73
C LYS A 4 -59.20 -27.68 -26.08
N THR A 5 -58.90 -26.39 -25.90
CA THR A 5 -57.53 -25.87 -26.05
C THR A 5 -56.90 -25.70 -24.68
N ARG A 6 -56.07 -26.70 -24.36
CA ARG A 6 -54.91 -26.74 -23.46
C ARG A 6 -54.69 -25.58 -22.47
N THR A 7 -54.83 -25.95 -21.20
CA THR A 7 -54.00 -25.55 -20.06
C THR A 7 -52.50 -25.69 -20.37
N ARG A 8 -51.66 -24.69 -20.05
CA ARG A 8 -50.30 -24.94 -19.52
C ARG A 8 -49.73 -23.73 -18.78
N MET A 9 -49.72 -23.86 -17.46
CA MET A 9 -48.73 -23.38 -16.51
C MET A 9 -47.39 -22.91 -17.11
N LYS A 10 -46.98 -21.69 -16.79
CA LYS A 10 -45.58 -21.25 -16.84
C LYS A 10 -45.24 -20.44 -15.58
N SER A 11 -45.48 -21.05 -14.43
CA SER A 11 -44.91 -20.65 -13.14
C SER A 11 -43.70 -21.55 -12.89
N GLY A 12 -42.50 -20.95 -12.91
CA GLY A 12 -41.24 -21.61 -12.57
C GLY A 12 -40.46 -22.12 -13.79
N MET A 13 -39.58 -21.28 -14.36
CA MET A 13 -38.42 -21.71 -15.16
C MET A 13 -37.55 -20.51 -15.65
N GLU A 14 -37.26 -19.54 -14.78
CA GLU A 14 -36.20 -18.55 -15.08
C GLU A 14 -35.28 -18.30 -13.87
N ASN A 15 -35.08 -19.37 -13.10
CA ASN A 15 -33.99 -19.54 -12.14
C ASN A 15 -33.18 -20.78 -12.55
N GLU A 16 -32.64 -20.77 -13.77
CA GLU A 16 -31.75 -21.83 -14.28
C GLU A 16 -30.69 -21.23 -15.24
N HIS A 17 -30.19 -20.03 -14.93
CA HIS A 17 -28.94 -19.49 -15.51
C HIS A 17 -27.93 -19.15 -14.40
N ARG A 18 -27.89 -20.04 -13.40
CA ARG A 18 -26.96 -20.02 -12.27
C ARG A 18 -26.51 -21.44 -11.98
N LYS A 19 -25.90 -22.12 -12.97
CA LYS A 19 -25.12 -23.35 -12.74
C LYS A 19 -24.28 -23.91 -13.90
N GLU A 20 -24.08 -23.19 -15.01
CA GLU A 20 -23.29 -23.72 -16.15
C GLU A 20 -22.17 -22.78 -16.62
N GLU A 21 -21.50 -22.09 -15.68
CA GLU A 21 -20.20 -21.46 -15.96
C GLU A 21 -19.21 -21.66 -14.79
N THR A 22 -19.24 -22.86 -14.23
CA THR A 22 -18.26 -23.33 -13.23
C THR A 22 -17.64 -24.64 -13.70
N ASP A 23 -17.08 -24.68 -14.92
CA ASP A 23 -16.26 -25.84 -15.34
C ASP A 23 -15.26 -25.59 -16.49
N LYS A 24 -14.98 -24.34 -16.87
CA LYS A 24 -14.08 -24.03 -18.02
C LYS A 24 -12.79 -23.27 -17.71
N LYS A 25 -12.37 -23.21 -16.43
CA LYS A 25 -11.08 -22.64 -16.03
C LYS A 25 -10.13 -23.62 -15.31
N ALA A 26 -10.32 -24.93 -15.51
CA ALA A 26 -9.43 -25.97 -14.98
C ALA A 26 -8.33 -26.43 -15.96
N ALA A 27 -8.11 -25.75 -17.10
CA ALA A 27 -7.13 -26.19 -18.08
C ALA A 27 -6.36 -25.04 -18.75
N ARG A 28 -5.47 -24.39 -18.01
CA ARG A 28 -4.32 -23.70 -18.63
C ARG A 28 -3.06 -23.76 -17.76
N LYS A 29 -2.44 -24.94 -17.81
CA LYS A 29 -1.01 -25.09 -18.11
C LYS A 29 -0.05 -24.63 -17.02
N GLU A 30 -0.01 -25.44 -15.96
CA GLU A 30 1.21 -25.79 -15.24
C GLU A 30 2.39 -25.95 -16.24
N ARG A 31 3.39 -25.07 -16.17
CA ARG A 31 4.69 -25.30 -16.82
C ARG A 31 5.68 -25.72 -15.74
N PRO A 32 6.21 -26.96 -15.80
CA PRO A 32 7.18 -27.42 -14.83
C PRO A 32 8.55 -26.81 -15.17
N LEU A 33 9.04 -25.93 -14.30
CA LEU A 33 10.46 -25.62 -14.25
C LEU A 33 11.17 -26.78 -13.52
N LYS A 34 11.76 -27.68 -14.31
CA LYS A 34 12.83 -28.57 -13.85
C LYS A 34 14.04 -27.71 -13.51
N MET A 35 14.42 -27.64 -12.25
CA MET A 35 15.82 -27.41 -11.88
C MET A 35 16.19 -28.40 -10.78
N GLY A 36 17.25 -29.15 -11.08
CA GLY A 36 17.67 -30.35 -10.37
C GLY A 36 18.16 -30.04 -8.96
N GLY A 37 17.89 -30.99 -8.08
CA GLY A 37 18.59 -31.09 -6.83
C GLY A 37 20.07 -31.38 -7.07
N VAL A 38 20.91 -30.66 -6.34
CA VAL A 38 22.24 -31.11 -5.96
C VAL A 38 22.47 -30.64 -4.52
N HIS A 39 22.62 -31.62 -3.64
CA HIS A 39 23.48 -31.59 -2.45
C HIS A 39 23.01 -30.76 -1.24
N PHE A 40 21.97 -31.29 -0.61
CA PHE A 40 21.71 -31.15 0.82
C PHE A 40 22.52 -32.24 1.56
N SER A 41 23.80 -32.00 1.85
CA SER A 41 24.60 -32.67 2.90
C SER A 41 26.09 -32.39 2.64
N THR A 42 26.61 -31.27 3.18
CA THR A 42 28.03 -30.99 3.53
C THR A 42 28.30 -29.49 3.77
N PHE A 43 27.44 -28.74 4.46
CA PHE A 43 27.82 -27.39 4.91
C PHE A 43 27.34 -27.06 6.33
N LEU A 44 27.03 -28.08 7.13
CA LEU A 44 26.89 -27.96 8.58
C LEU A 44 28.24 -28.11 9.34
N SER A 45 29.36 -28.04 8.62
CA SER A 45 30.72 -28.22 9.17
C SER A 45 31.69 -27.07 8.84
N PHE A 46 31.25 -25.97 8.21
CA PHE A 46 32.14 -24.86 7.80
C PHE A 46 31.85 -23.49 8.44
N THR A 47 30.86 -23.40 9.35
CA THR A 47 30.50 -22.14 10.03
C THR A 47 30.58 -22.19 11.56
N LEU A 48 31.22 -23.20 12.13
CA LEU A 48 31.59 -23.24 13.55
C LEU A 48 33.06 -22.84 13.83
N LEU A 49 33.82 -22.41 12.81
CA LEU A 49 35.20 -21.90 12.98
C LEU A 49 35.41 -20.42 12.57
N SER A 50 34.34 -19.69 12.23
CA SER A 50 34.39 -18.23 11.96
C SER A 50 33.71 -17.39 13.07
N SER A 51 33.15 -18.04 14.09
CA SER A 51 32.38 -17.38 15.15
C SER A 51 33.21 -16.77 16.29
N LEU A 52 34.54 -16.70 16.20
CA LEU A 52 35.38 -16.23 17.31
C LEU A 52 36.34 -15.06 16.99
N CYS A 53 36.52 -14.64 15.74
CA CYS A 53 37.54 -13.63 15.41
C CYS A 53 37.04 -12.19 15.18
N LEU A 54 35.72 -11.93 15.07
CA LEU A 54 35.22 -10.58 14.77
C LEU A 54 34.41 -9.90 15.89
N ARG A 55 34.51 -10.40 17.14
CA ARG A 55 33.92 -9.76 18.33
C ARG A 55 34.94 -9.09 19.27
N LEU A 56 36.24 -9.11 18.96
CA LEU A 56 37.27 -8.55 19.84
C LEU A 56 38.02 -7.31 19.31
N ALA A 57 37.69 -6.79 18.13
CA ALA A 57 38.48 -5.71 17.50
C ALA A 57 37.71 -4.40 17.16
N CYS A 58 36.52 -4.17 17.71
CA CYS A 58 35.81 -2.88 17.53
C CYS A 58 35.19 -2.33 18.83
N CYS A 59 35.81 -2.61 19.99
CA CYS A 59 35.40 -2.05 21.28
C CYS A 59 36.32 -0.91 21.79
N THR A 60 37.27 -0.42 20.98
CA THR A 60 38.28 0.56 21.46
C THR A 60 38.38 1.86 20.65
N LEU A 61 37.43 2.18 19.76
CA LEU A 61 37.53 3.36 18.88
C LEU A 61 36.40 4.40 19.02
N LEU A 62 35.57 4.31 20.06
CA LEU A 62 34.58 5.34 20.43
C LEU A 62 34.98 6.14 21.67
N ASP A 63 36.29 6.31 21.91
CA ASP A 63 36.80 7.31 22.86
C ASP A 63 37.53 8.43 22.11
N ARG A 64 36.74 9.40 21.63
CA ARG A 64 37.25 10.77 21.43
C ARG A 64 36.13 11.77 21.62
N ARG A 65 35.73 11.90 22.89
CA ARG A 65 35.02 13.06 23.43
C ARG A 65 35.85 14.32 23.15
N SER A 66 35.55 15.02 22.07
CA SER A 66 36.00 16.40 21.88
C SER A 66 34.92 17.32 22.41
N ALA A 67 35.09 17.69 23.67
CA ALA A 67 34.55 18.90 24.24
C ALA A 67 35.12 20.10 23.46
N LEU A 68 34.26 21.04 23.06
CA LEU A 68 34.52 22.47 22.81
C LEU A 68 33.14 23.11 22.53
N ALA A 69 32.51 23.65 23.57
CA ALA A 69 32.49 25.08 23.89
C ALA A 69 31.34 25.84 23.19
N ARG A 70 30.20 25.96 23.90
CA ARG A 70 29.14 26.93 23.59
C ARG A 70 29.42 28.19 24.42
N PRO A 71 29.71 29.37 23.82
CA PRO A 71 29.75 30.59 24.60
C PRO A 71 28.32 31.04 24.95
N ALA A 72 28.10 31.24 26.24
CA ALA A 72 26.98 31.94 26.80
C ALA A 72 27.23 33.45 26.71
N ALA A 73 26.33 34.21 26.09
CA ALA A 73 25.98 35.58 26.48
C ALA A 73 25.02 36.20 25.45
N ALA A 74 23.80 36.50 25.88
CA ALA A 74 23.17 37.81 25.69
C ALA A 74 21.73 37.75 26.24
N ARG A 75 21.58 38.19 27.50
CA ARG A 75 20.29 38.61 28.05
C ARG A 75 19.98 40.00 27.50
N ILE A 76 18.81 40.20 26.91
CA ILE A 76 18.19 41.52 26.84
C ILE A 76 16.82 41.41 27.52
N ARG A 77 16.61 42.28 28.50
CA ARG A 77 15.41 42.37 29.34
C ARG A 77 14.29 43.12 28.60
N SER A 78 13.10 42.51 28.66
CA SER A 78 11.76 43.07 28.92
C SER A 78 11.38 44.47 28.43
N ILE A 79 10.27 44.54 27.68
CA ILE A 79 9.24 45.57 27.89
C ILE A 79 7.89 44.88 27.99
N ALA A 80 7.24 45.08 29.13
CA ALA A 80 5.88 44.66 29.43
C ALA A 80 4.86 45.61 28.78
N THR A 81 3.73 45.07 28.32
CA THR A 81 2.48 45.83 28.18
C THR A 81 1.35 45.07 28.87
N PRO A 82 0.41 45.76 29.55
CA PRO A 82 -0.54 45.11 30.46
C PRO A 82 -1.89 44.82 29.79
N HIS A 83 -2.54 43.74 30.25
CA HIS A 83 -3.98 43.41 30.35
C HIS A 83 -4.95 43.82 29.21
N THR A 84 -5.77 42.90 28.66
CA THR A 84 -7.03 42.48 29.32
C THR A 84 -7.55 41.16 28.75
N SER A 85 -8.22 40.42 29.64
CA SER A 85 -8.90 39.13 29.55
C SER A 85 -9.93 38.97 28.43
N HIS A 86 -10.04 37.76 27.86
CA HIS A 86 -11.19 36.84 28.02
C HIS A 86 -11.05 35.64 27.05
N THR A 87 -11.37 34.44 27.56
CA THR A 87 -11.18 33.10 26.98
C THR A 87 -12.29 32.71 25.99
N PRO A 88 -12.03 31.75 25.09
CA PRO A 88 -12.63 30.43 25.32
C PRO A 88 -11.64 29.27 25.17
N HIS A 89 -11.83 28.28 26.05
CA HIS A 89 -11.19 26.97 25.99
C HIS A 89 -11.51 26.29 24.67
N THR A 90 -10.52 26.22 23.79
CA THR A 90 -10.53 25.22 22.72
C THR A 90 -9.57 24.13 23.17
N HIS A 91 -10.11 23.01 23.62
CA HIS A 91 -9.32 21.79 23.76
C HIS A 91 -8.71 21.46 22.38
N PRO A 92 -7.39 21.42 22.22
CA PRO A 92 -6.83 20.62 21.16
C PRO A 92 -7.09 19.18 21.59
N HIS A 93 -8.13 18.55 21.06
CA HIS A 93 -8.11 17.09 20.90
C HIS A 93 -7.00 16.81 19.89
N ALA A 94 -5.77 16.80 20.38
CA ALA A 94 -4.67 16.13 19.70
C ALA A 94 -5.14 14.69 19.43
N PRO A 95 -4.91 14.13 18.22
CA PRO A 95 -5.09 12.71 18.03
C PRO A 95 -4.09 12.01 18.94
N SER A 96 -4.61 11.56 20.07
CA SER A 96 -3.95 10.73 21.06
C SER A 96 -3.43 9.49 20.36
N HIS A 97 -2.14 9.51 20.03
CA HIS A 97 -1.24 8.37 19.93
C HIS A 97 -1.95 7.05 19.55
N ALA A 98 -2.54 7.01 18.35
CA ALA A 98 -2.98 5.76 17.76
C ALA A 98 -1.70 4.95 17.50
N THR A 99 -1.58 3.83 18.19
CA THR A 99 -0.54 2.81 18.06
C THR A 99 -0.03 2.72 16.63
N MET A 100 1.29 2.80 16.46
CA MET A 100 2.02 2.87 15.19
C MET A 100 1.63 1.75 14.19
N SER A 101 0.53 1.94 13.47
CA SER A 101 0.28 1.30 12.19
C SER A 101 0.38 2.38 11.14
N ALA A 102 1.52 2.45 10.47
CA ALA A 102 1.69 3.31 9.32
C ALA A 102 0.61 2.95 8.28
N LEU A 103 -0.16 3.92 7.82
CA LEU A 103 -1.12 3.69 6.75
C LEU A 103 -0.39 3.27 5.48
N LEU A 104 -1.01 2.39 4.70
CA LEU A 104 -0.53 2.06 3.36
C LEU A 104 -0.46 3.31 2.49
N ARG A 105 0.53 3.40 1.62
CA ARG A 105 0.70 4.50 0.66
C ARG A 105 0.43 4.00 -0.74
N LEU A 106 -0.55 4.63 -1.39
CA LEU A 106 -0.85 4.46 -2.79
C LEU A 106 -0.46 5.71 -3.57
N THR A 107 0.08 5.52 -4.77
CA THR A 107 0.38 6.60 -5.71
C THR A 107 -0.40 6.36 -6.99
N LEU A 108 -1.26 7.30 -7.36
CA LEU A 108 -1.98 7.32 -8.62
C LEU A 108 -1.24 8.21 -9.63
N PHE A 109 -0.70 7.59 -10.68
CA PHE A 109 -0.13 8.29 -11.81
C PHE A 109 -1.24 8.61 -12.82
N THR A 110 -1.29 9.89 -13.22
CA THR A 110 -2.34 10.46 -14.07
C THR A 110 -1.73 11.33 -15.17
N LYS A 111 -2.56 11.76 -16.13
CA LYS A 111 -2.23 12.82 -17.09
C LYS A 111 -3.43 13.74 -17.29
N ALA A 112 -3.18 14.94 -17.79
CA ALA A 112 -4.24 15.88 -18.16
C ALA A 112 -5.23 15.27 -19.17
N ASN A 113 -6.49 15.71 -19.10
CA ASN A 113 -7.57 15.34 -20.04
C ASN A 113 -7.79 13.81 -20.18
N CYS A 114 -7.64 13.06 -19.09
CA CYS A 114 -7.76 11.61 -19.06
C CYS A 114 -9.05 11.14 -18.35
N GLY A 115 -10.03 10.65 -19.13
CA GLY A 115 -11.30 10.14 -18.59
C GLY A 115 -11.12 8.95 -17.65
N LEU A 116 -10.28 7.97 -18.02
CA LEU A 116 -9.98 6.80 -17.18
C LEU A 116 -9.35 7.19 -15.84
N CYS A 117 -8.51 8.24 -15.82
CA CYS A 117 -7.86 8.73 -14.61
C CYS A 117 -8.89 9.31 -13.62
N THR A 118 -9.94 9.96 -14.14
CA THR A 118 -11.04 10.48 -13.32
C THR A 118 -11.80 9.33 -12.67
N THR A 119 -12.22 8.32 -13.45
CA THR A 119 -12.90 7.12 -12.94
C THR A 119 -12.05 6.34 -11.93
N ALA A 120 -10.74 6.23 -12.18
CA ALA A 120 -9.81 5.57 -11.26
C ALA A 120 -9.71 6.32 -9.92
N LYS A 121 -9.63 7.66 -9.95
CA LYS A 121 -9.62 8.49 -8.75
C LYS A 121 -10.89 8.31 -7.92
N GLU A 122 -12.06 8.32 -8.56
CA GLU A 122 -13.34 8.08 -7.87
C GLU A 122 -13.41 6.68 -7.24
N ALA A 123 -12.95 5.65 -7.96
CA ALA A 123 -12.87 4.29 -7.41
C ALA A 123 -11.96 4.23 -6.19
N LEU A 124 -10.79 4.89 -6.24
CA LEU A 124 -9.88 4.99 -5.10
C LEU A 124 -10.52 5.71 -3.92
N THR A 125 -11.27 6.80 -4.14
CA THR A 125 -12.03 7.48 -3.07
C THR A 125 -13.05 6.55 -2.41
N ARG A 126 -13.79 5.75 -3.18
CA ARG A 126 -14.73 4.75 -2.64
C ARG A 126 -14.05 3.65 -1.84
N VAL A 127 -12.87 3.19 -2.29
CA VAL A 127 -12.07 2.22 -1.55
C VAL A 127 -11.49 2.82 -0.28
N GLN A 128 -11.04 4.08 -0.31
CA GLN A 128 -10.47 4.80 0.84
C GLN A 128 -11.48 4.94 1.99
N ALA A 129 -12.78 5.03 1.67
CA ALA A 129 -13.85 5.04 2.67
C ALA A 129 -14.02 3.68 3.38
N LYS A 130 -13.60 2.56 2.76
CA LYS A 130 -13.68 1.20 3.32
C LYS A 130 -12.38 0.79 4.00
N VAL A 131 -11.24 1.13 3.39
CA VAL A 131 -9.89 0.81 3.86
C VAL A 131 -9.07 2.10 3.87
N PRO A 132 -8.67 2.62 5.04
CA PRO A 132 -7.92 3.88 5.10
C PRO A 132 -6.49 3.68 4.57
N PHE A 133 -6.07 4.58 3.69
CA PHE A 133 -4.70 4.66 3.13
C PHE A 133 -4.36 6.10 2.76
N HIS A 134 -3.06 6.39 2.61
CA HIS A 134 -2.56 7.63 2.04
C HIS A 134 -2.57 7.56 0.51
N LEU A 135 -3.16 8.55 -0.15
CA LEU A 135 -3.21 8.64 -1.61
C LEU A 135 -2.40 9.83 -2.11
N ASP A 136 -1.31 9.54 -2.81
CA ASP A 136 -0.56 10.51 -3.60
C ASP A 136 -1.07 10.52 -5.04
N GLN A 137 -1.17 11.68 -5.66
CA GLN A 137 -1.49 11.81 -7.09
C GLN A 137 -0.33 12.50 -7.79
N VAL A 138 0.15 11.89 -8.87
CA VAL A 138 1.29 12.40 -9.66
C VAL A 138 0.86 12.57 -11.11
N ASP A 139 1.11 13.73 -11.69
CA ASP A 139 1.04 13.90 -13.14
C ASP A 139 2.35 13.34 -13.75
N ILE A 140 2.23 12.39 -14.68
CA ILE A 140 3.39 11.78 -15.33
C ILE A 140 4.21 12.78 -16.13
N TYR A 141 3.63 13.91 -16.55
CA TYR A 141 4.31 14.96 -17.29
C TYR A 141 4.80 16.12 -16.42
N ALA A 142 4.67 16.01 -15.09
CA ALA A 142 5.23 17.01 -14.19
C ALA A 142 6.76 17.10 -14.36
N PRO A 143 7.34 18.29 -14.25
CA PRO A 143 8.78 18.48 -14.44
C PRO A 143 9.58 17.66 -13.42
N GLY A 144 10.65 17.01 -13.89
CA GLY A 144 11.52 16.18 -13.05
C GLY A 144 11.03 14.76 -12.80
N GLN A 145 9.94 14.32 -13.44
CA GLN A 145 9.45 12.94 -13.32
C GLN A 145 9.92 12.06 -14.48
N GLU A 146 10.44 10.87 -14.15
CA GLU A 146 10.74 9.82 -15.14
C GLU A 146 9.49 8.99 -15.49
N ALA A 147 8.38 9.22 -14.78
CA ALA A 147 7.13 8.47 -14.93
C ALA A 147 6.52 8.57 -16.33
N ALA A 148 6.75 9.66 -17.08
CA ALA A 148 6.30 9.79 -18.47
C ALA A 148 6.84 8.63 -19.33
N GLN A 149 8.13 8.31 -19.23
CA GLN A 149 8.75 7.25 -20.02
C GLN A 149 8.20 5.87 -19.64
N LYS A 150 7.90 5.69 -18.35
CA LYS A 150 7.43 4.42 -17.78
C LYS A 150 5.93 4.16 -18.04
N TYR A 151 5.09 5.20 -18.03
CA TYR A 151 3.63 5.06 -17.90
C TYR A 151 2.78 5.80 -18.95
N MET A 152 3.36 6.46 -19.96
CA MET A 152 2.58 7.27 -20.93
C MET A 152 1.38 6.56 -21.57
N PHE A 153 1.49 5.25 -21.79
CA PHE A 153 0.45 4.42 -22.42
C PHE A 153 -0.44 3.67 -21.42
N ASP A 154 -0.07 3.68 -20.14
CA ASP A 154 -0.66 2.81 -19.13
C ASP A 154 -1.50 3.55 -18.08
N VAL A 155 -1.45 4.89 -18.09
CA VAL A 155 -2.21 5.70 -17.14
C VAL A 155 -3.74 5.46 -17.29
N PRO A 156 -4.48 5.32 -16.18
CA PRO A 156 -4.02 5.46 -14.79
C PRO A 156 -3.23 4.25 -14.27
N VAL A 157 -2.14 4.50 -13.55
CA VAL A 157 -1.36 3.46 -12.85
C VAL A 157 -1.42 3.71 -11.35
N VAL A 158 -1.66 2.66 -10.58
CA VAL A 158 -1.67 2.70 -9.13
C VAL A 158 -0.50 1.88 -8.61
N GLU A 159 0.41 2.53 -7.90
CA GLU A 159 1.45 1.86 -7.12
C GLU A 159 1.05 1.76 -5.65
N LEU A 160 1.31 0.61 -5.03
CA LEU A 160 1.22 0.38 -3.59
C LEU A 160 2.64 0.23 -3.04
N GLN A 161 3.06 1.14 -2.17
CA GLN A 161 4.42 1.18 -1.62
C GLN A 161 5.53 1.06 -2.69
N GLY A 162 5.36 1.78 -3.80
CA GLY A 162 6.33 1.82 -4.92
C GLY A 162 6.30 0.59 -5.83
N ARG A 163 5.32 -0.32 -5.68
CA ARG A 163 5.11 -1.46 -6.59
C ARG A 163 3.80 -1.30 -7.34
N VAL A 164 3.80 -1.53 -8.64
CA VAL A 164 2.57 -1.45 -9.45
C VAL A 164 1.56 -2.48 -8.94
N ALA A 165 0.40 -1.99 -8.50
CA ALA A 165 -0.71 -2.81 -8.06
C ALA A 165 -1.73 -3.00 -9.18
N MET A 166 -2.08 -1.92 -9.90
CA MET A 166 -3.12 -1.93 -10.93
C MET A 166 -2.85 -0.88 -12.03
N MET A 167 -3.38 -1.10 -13.23
CA MET A 167 -3.22 -0.22 -14.39
C MET A 167 -4.54 -0.17 -15.18
N HIS A 168 -4.79 0.93 -15.90
CA HIS A 168 -5.95 1.18 -16.78
C HIS A 168 -7.32 1.25 -16.09
N ARG A 169 -7.71 0.23 -15.33
CA ARG A 169 -9.00 0.11 -14.64
C ARG A 169 -8.79 -0.35 -13.20
N ILE A 170 -9.49 0.31 -12.29
CA ILE A 170 -9.45 -0.02 -10.86
C ILE A 170 -10.65 -0.88 -10.52
N ASP A 171 -10.40 -2.15 -10.26
CA ASP A 171 -11.37 -3.09 -9.69
C ASP A 171 -11.32 -2.94 -8.16
N GLU A 172 -12.37 -2.33 -7.60
CA GLU A 172 -12.41 -1.99 -6.17
C GLU A 172 -12.29 -3.22 -5.26
N ALA A 173 -12.93 -4.34 -5.64
CA ALA A 173 -12.90 -5.55 -4.83
C ALA A 173 -11.47 -6.12 -4.77
N LYS A 174 -10.83 -6.24 -5.93
CA LYS A 174 -9.43 -6.69 -5.99
C LYS A 174 -8.48 -5.76 -5.25
N LEU A 175 -8.68 -4.45 -5.35
CA LEU A 175 -7.83 -3.49 -4.64
C LEU A 175 -7.98 -3.64 -3.12
N ILE A 176 -9.20 -3.81 -2.61
CA ILE A 176 -9.46 -4.05 -1.18
C ILE A 176 -8.72 -5.31 -0.70
N ASP A 177 -8.80 -6.40 -1.46
CA ASP A 177 -8.11 -7.65 -1.13
C ASP A 177 -6.59 -7.45 -1.06
N ILE A 178 -6.01 -6.75 -2.04
CA ILE A 178 -4.58 -6.39 -2.05
C ILE A 178 -4.21 -5.60 -0.80
N LEU A 179 -5.00 -4.59 -0.43
CA LEU A 179 -4.74 -3.74 0.73
C LEU A 179 -4.82 -4.51 2.06
N HIS A 180 -5.79 -5.40 2.20
CA HIS A 180 -5.89 -6.26 3.39
C HIS A 180 -4.68 -7.19 3.51
N ASN A 181 -4.27 -7.82 2.41
CA ASN A 181 -3.11 -8.70 2.38
C ASN A 181 -1.82 -7.95 2.73
N GLU A 182 -1.61 -6.75 2.16
CA GLU A 182 -0.43 -5.93 2.44
C GLU A 182 -0.38 -5.49 3.92
N LYS A 183 -1.54 -5.13 4.50
CA LYS A 183 -1.64 -4.77 5.93
C LYS A 183 -1.28 -5.94 6.84
N GLN A 184 -1.72 -7.16 6.52
CA GLN A 184 -1.36 -8.36 7.28
C GLN A 184 0.14 -8.66 7.21
N GLN A 185 0.75 -8.54 6.02
CA GLN A 185 2.20 -8.75 5.84
C GLN A 185 3.04 -7.79 6.68
N GLN A 186 2.62 -6.52 6.78
CA GLN A 186 3.29 -5.52 7.63
C GLN A 186 3.23 -5.86 9.11
N GLN A 187 2.14 -6.47 9.56
CA GLN A 187 1.97 -6.89 10.96
C GLN A 187 2.81 -8.12 11.30
N THR A 188 3.06 -9.02 10.33
CA THR A 188 3.86 -10.23 10.56
C THR A 188 5.38 -10.01 10.53
N LYS A 189 5.83 -8.84 10.06
CA LYS A 189 7.25 -8.52 9.88
C LYS A 189 7.80 -7.62 11.00
N ALA A 190 6.94 -7.13 11.88
CA ALA A 190 7.28 -6.37 13.08
C ALA A 190 7.55 -7.31 14.26
#